data_AF-A0A143HN54-F1
#
_entry.id   AF-A0A143HN54-F1
#
_cell.length_a   1.000
_cell.length_b   1.000
_cell.length_c   1.000
_cell.angle_alpha   90.00
_cell.angle_beta   90.00
_cell.angle_gamma   90.00
#
_symmetry.space_group_name_H-M   'P 1'
#
loop_
_entity.id
_entity.type
_entity.pdbx_description
1 polymer ?
#
loop_
_entity_poly.entity_id
_entity_poly.type
_entity_poly.pdbx_seq_one_letter_code
_entity_poly.pdbx_strand_id
1 'polypeptide(L)'
;MLLNTDNLPNNHRLIYRNQNLGFANQELFVVISDKLLYLITKAPSLSPDQEDEPGLDVYQTEYPIKSIPWFIDTVENKIWRSSKDGGLPSGQYSITNTIDGEQLKISRDMNCGEKYQKGISWKNLSRVPDYSAFGYQEKQLTDEMLLEGGLLNLFKDIAK
;
A
#
# COMPACT_ATOMS: atom_id res chain seq x y z
N MET A 1 11.00 -2.74 12.29
CA MET A 1 12.15 -3.42 11.66
C MET A 1 11.79 -3.70 10.22
N LEU A 2 12.64 -3.27 9.28
CA LEU A 2 12.43 -3.49 7.85
C LEU A 2 12.68 -4.97 7.50
N LEU A 3 11.87 -5.52 6.59
CA LEU A 3 12.08 -6.86 6.05
C LEU A 3 13.09 -6.82 4.91
N ASN A 4 14.05 -7.74 4.94
CA ASN A 4 14.91 -8.03 3.79
C ASN A 4 14.19 -9.03 2.88
N THR A 5 13.85 -8.62 1.66
CA THR A 5 13.08 -9.46 0.72
C THR A 5 13.85 -10.67 0.19
N ASP A 6 15.18 -10.69 0.30
CA ASP A 6 16.03 -11.81 -0.12
C ASP A 6 16.27 -12.81 1.03
N ASN A 7 15.93 -12.43 2.26
CA ASN A 7 16.06 -13.27 3.44
C ASN A 7 14.87 -13.05 4.40
N LEU A 8 13.68 -13.46 3.94
CA LEU A 8 12.44 -13.31 4.69
C LEU A 8 12.41 -14.27 5.91
N PRO A 9 11.78 -13.88 7.04
CA PRO A 9 11.52 -14.80 8.13
C PRO A 9 10.66 -15.99 7.67
N ASN A 10 10.78 -17.14 8.35
CA ASN A 10 10.14 -18.40 7.94
C ASN A 10 8.61 -18.34 7.78
N ASN A 11 7.93 -17.43 8.47
CA ASN A 11 6.49 -17.23 8.40
C ASN A 11 6.07 -16.12 7.42
N HIS A 12 6.99 -15.64 6.58
CA HIS A 12 6.76 -14.62 5.58
C HIS A 12 6.93 -15.21 4.18
N ARG A 13 6.11 -14.74 3.25
CA ARG A 13 6.15 -15.15 1.85
C ARG A 13 6.09 -13.95 0.94
N LEU A 14 7.08 -13.80 0.06
CA LEU A 14 7.00 -12.90 -1.08
C LEU A 14 6.01 -13.48 -2.08
N ILE A 15 4.97 -12.72 -2.41
CA ILE A 15 3.89 -13.16 -3.31
C ILE A 15 3.76 -12.31 -4.56
N TYR A 16 4.43 -11.17 -4.59
CA TYR A 16 4.43 -10.27 -5.74
C TYR A 16 5.69 -9.42 -5.74
N ARG A 17 6.26 -9.25 -6.92
CA ARG A 17 7.34 -8.31 -7.23
C ARG A 17 7.06 -7.73 -8.61
N ASN A 18 7.08 -6.41 -8.72
CA ASN A 18 6.97 -5.73 -10.01
C ASN A 18 7.55 -4.31 -9.90
N GLN A 19 7.65 -3.61 -11.02
CA GLN A 19 7.88 -2.17 -11.01
C GLN A 19 6.75 -1.47 -10.23
N ASN A 20 7.11 -0.45 -9.46
CA ASN A 20 6.15 0.38 -8.73
C ASN A 20 5.52 1.38 -9.72
N LEU A 21 4.58 0.91 -10.55
CA LEU A 21 4.03 1.66 -11.69
C LEU A 21 3.53 3.06 -11.29
N GLY A 22 4.02 4.09 -11.99
CA GLY A 22 3.81 5.50 -11.65
C GLY A 22 4.85 6.10 -10.70
N PHE A 23 5.88 5.35 -10.30
CA PHE A 23 7.02 5.83 -9.52
C PHE A 23 8.33 5.42 -10.19
N ALA A 24 9.10 6.40 -10.66
CA ALA A 24 10.32 6.14 -11.43
C ALA A 24 11.39 5.42 -10.60
N ASN A 25 12.03 4.41 -11.21
CA ASN A 25 13.12 3.63 -10.63
C ASN A 25 12.79 2.96 -9.29
N GLN A 26 11.53 2.61 -9.05
CA GLN A 26 11.11 1.93 -7.82
C GLN A 26 10.55 0.54 -8.12
N GLU A 27 10.81 -0.40 -7.22
CA GLU A 27 10.19 -1.72 -7.22
C GLU A 27 9.21 -1.85 -6.06
N LEU A 28 8.07 -2.50 -6.33
CA LEU A 28 7.09 -2.88 -5.31
C LEU A 28 7.20 -4.38 -5.04
N PHE A 29 7.27 -4.71 -3.75
CA PHE A 29 7.19 -6.06 -3.23
C PHE A 29 5.96 -6.18 -2.32
N VAL A 30 5.23 -7.29 -2.45
CA VAL A 30 4.16 -7.67 -1.52
C VAL A 30 4.59 -8.92 -0.78
N VAL A 31 4.72 -8.77 0.53
CA VAL A 31 5.03 -9.88 1.43
C VAL A 31 3.84 -10.07 2.36
N ILE A 32 3.50 -11.32 2.66
CA ILE A 32 2.46 -11.65 3.65
C ILE A 32 3.02 -12.55 4.73
N SER A 33 2.36 -12.52 5.89
CA SER A 33 2.49 -13.48 6.99
C SER A 33 1.09 -13.87 7.46
N ASP A 34 0.99 -14.73 8.48
CA ASP A 34 -0.30 -15.13 9.07
C ASP A 34 -1.16 -13.95 9.57
N LYS A 35 -0.54 -12.81 9.88
CA LYS A 35 -1.22 -11.64 10.49
C LYS A 35 -1.11 -10.36 9.71
N LEU A 36 -0.06 -10.19 8.90
CA LEU A 36 0.27 -8.90 8.28
C LEU A 36 0.49 -9.03 6.78
N LEU A 37 0.00 -8.02 6.07
CA LEU A 37 0.37 -7.62 4.73
C LEU A 37 1.46 -6.55 4.82
N TYR A 38 2.52 -6.71 4.05
CA TYR A 38 3.61 -5.75 3.91
C TYR A 38 3.65 -5.26 2.47
N LEU A 39 3.59 -3.95 2.27
CA LEU A 39 3.89 -3.31 0.99
C LEU A 39 5.24 -2.62 1.13
N ILE A 40 6.25 -3.17 0.46
CA ILE A 40 7.64 -2.73 0.54
C ILE A 40 8.03 -2.11 -0.80
N THR A 41 8.60 -0.91 -0.74
CA THR A 41 9.13 -0.21 -1.90
C THR A 41 10.63 -0.10 -1.76
N LYS A 42 11.37 -0.49 -2.79
CA LYS A 42 12.81 -0.24 -2.87
C LYS A 42 13.10 0.80 -3.94
N ALA A 43 13.99 1.73 -3.64
CA ALA A 43 14.42 2.80 -4.54
C ALA A 43 15.93 2.98 -4.46
N PRO A 44 16.62 3.42 -5.52
CA PRO A 44 18.02 3.83 -5.43
C PRO A 44 18.22 4.84 -4.31
N SER A 45 19.17 4.56 -3.41
CA SER A 45 19.49 5.50 -2.33
C SER A 45 20.14 6.75 -2.90
N LEU A 46 19.69 7.91 -2.41
CA LEU A 46 20.34 9.19 -2.70
C LEU A 46 21.44 9.53 -1.68
N SER A 47 21.53 8.75 -0.61
CA SER A 47 22.44 8.96 0.52
C SER A 47 23.14 7.63 0.87
N PRO A 48 24.25 7.28 0.18
CA PRO A 48 24.92 5.99 0.35
C PRO A 48 25.30 5.64 1.79
N ASP A 49 25.56 6.64 2.64
CA ASP A 49 25.93 6.43 4.06
C ASP A 49 24.72 6.13 4.96
N GLN A 50 23.49 6.15 4.42
CA GLN A 50 22.22 5.97 5.14
C GLN A 50 21.30 4.94 4.48
N GLU A 51 21.85 4.13 3.57
CA GLU A 51 21.10 3.11 2.86
C GLU A 51 20.62 1.98 3.79
N ASP A 52 19.42 1.46 3.52
CA ASP A 52 18.85 0.32 4.27
C ASP A 52 19.40 -1.01 3.76
N GLU A 53 19.72 -1.07 2.47
CA GLU A 53 20.37 -2.18 1.76
C GLU A 53 21.40 -1.61 0.78
N PRO A 54 22.41 -2.39 0.31
CA PRO A 54 23.43 -1.89 -0.61
C PRO A 54 22.86 -1.21 -1.86
N GLY A 55 22.99 0.11 -1.94
CA GLY A 55 22.49 1.00 -2.99
C GLY A 55 21.01 1.35 -2.93
N LEU A 56 20.26 0.97 -1.89
CA LEU A 56 18.80 1.05 -1.84
C LEU A 56 18.26 1.61 -0.53
N ASP A 57 17.26 2.48 -0.65
CA ASP A 57 16.36 2.88 0.44
C ASP A 57 15.14 1.94 0.43
N VAL A 58 14.69 1.52 1.62
CA VAL A 58 13.59 0.55 1.79
C VAL A 58 12.46 1.17 2.59
N TYR A 59 11.31 1.37 1.93
CA TYR A 59 10.10 1.88 2.56
C TYR A 59 9.11 0.75 2.81
N GLN A 60 8.74 0.52 4.06
CA GLN A 60 7.81 -0.54 4.45
C GLN A 60 6.54 0.04 5.07
N THR A 61 5.40 -0.48 4.62
CA THR A 61 4.09 -0.23 5.24
C THR A 61 3.42 -1.54 5.58
N GLU A 62 2.71 -1.53 6.71
CA GLU A 62 2.17 -2.75 7.30
C GLU A 62 0.67 -2.59 7.54
N TYR A 63 -0.09 -3.62 7.20
CA TYR A 63 -1.53 -3.68 7.39
C TYR A 63 -1.93 -5.03 7.98
N PRO A 64 -2.96 -5.10 8.85
CA PRO A 64 -3.57 -6.37 9.21
C PRO A 64 -3.97 -7.14 7.96
N ILE A 65 -3.63 -8.43 7.85
CA ILE A 65 -3.97 -9.25 6.67
C ILE A 65 -5.50 -9.27 6.44
N LYS A 66 -6.28 -9.22 7.52
CA LYS A 66 -7.75 -9.15 7.53
C LYS A 66 -8.32 -7.85 6.94
N SER A 67 -7.48 -6.84 6.67
CA SER A 67 -7.90 -5.59 6.05
C SER A 67 -8.03 -5.68 4.53
N ILE A 68 -7.46 -6.72 3.89
CA ILE A 68 -7.50 -6.90 2.44
C ILE A 68 -8.94 -6.94 1.89
N PRO A 69 -9.89 -7.74 2.43
CA PRO A 69 -11.27 -7.73 1.95
C PRO A 69 -11.93 -6.34 2.03
N TRP A 70 -11.67 -5.60 3.12
CA TRP A 70 -12.17 -4.24 3.28
C TRP A 70 -11.55 -3.26 2.29
N PHE A 71 -10.25 -3.40 2.00
CA PHE A 71 -9.58 -2.60 0.98
C PHE A 71 -10.21 -2.82 -0.40
N ILE A 72 -10.40 -4.09 -0.80
CA ILE A 72 -11.01 -4.46 -2.09
C ILE A 72 -12.41 -3.85 -2.21
N ASP A 73 -13.29 -4.09 -1.23
CA ASP A 73 -14.65 -3.55 -1.24
C ASP A 73 -14.66 -2.02 -1.27
N THR A 74 -13.81 -1.40 -0.48
CA THR A 74 -13.71 0.07 -0.44
C THR A 74 -13.29 0.62 -1.80
N VAL A 75 -12.28 0.05 -2.44
CA VAL A 75 -11.81 0.53 -3.74
C VAL A 75 -12.88 0.33 -4.81
N GLU A 76 -13.40 -0.90 -4.95
CA GLU A 76 -14.30 -1.26 -6.06
C GLU A 76 -15.72 -0.76 -5.90
N ASN A 77 -16.24 -0.71 -4.67
CA ASN A 77 -17.64 -0.40 -4.41
C ASN A 77 -17.87 0.97 -3.79
N LYS A 78 -16.82 1.62 -3.24
CA LYS A 78 -16.95 2.95 -2.61
C LYS A 78 -16.21 4.04 -3.37
N ILE A 79 -14.93 3.85 -3.65
CA ILE A 79 -14.07 4.90 -4.21
C ILE A 79 -14.24 5.05 -5.72
N TRP A 80 -14.26 3.96 -6.47
CA TRP A 80 -14.41 4.02 -7.94
C TRP A 80 -15.85 4.15 -8.43
N ARG A 81 -16.84 4.05 -7.54
CA ARG A 81 -18.25 4.25 -7.89
C ARG A 81 -18.69 5.68 -7.65
N SER A 82 -19.62 6.14 -8.48
CA SER A 82 -20.29 7.41 -8.22
C SER A 82 -21.17 7.32 -6.97
N SER A 83 -21.47 8.46 -6.34
CA SER A 83 -22.41 8.51 -5.21
C SER A 83 -23.80 7.96 -5.57
N LYS A 84 -24.22 8.10 -6.84
CA LYS A 84 -25.50 7.56 -7.34
C LYS A 84 -25.49 6.03 -7.45
N ASP A 85 -24.31 5.42 -7.63
CA ASP A 85 -24.13 3.98 -7.83
C ASP A 85 -23.69 3.26 -6.53
N GLY A 86 -23.91 3.89 -5.37
CA GLY A 86 -23.56 3.34 -4.05
C GLY A 86 -22.12 3.61 -3.60
N GLY A 87 -21.40 4.48 -4.33
CA GLY A 87 -20.10 5.01 -3.95
C GLY A 87 -20.15 5.98 -2.77
N LEU A 88 -19.02 6.61 -2.46
CA LEU A 88 -18.96 7.59 -1.38
C LEU A 88 -19.85 8.82 -1.68
N PRO A 89 -20.40 9.50 -0.65
CA PRO A 89 -21.12 10.75 -0.81
C PRO A 89 -20.32 11.81 -1.56
N SER A 90 -21.01 12.70 -2.28
CA SER A 90 -20.34 13.81 -2.96
C SER A 90 -19.56 14.67 -1.97
N GLY A 91 -18.30 14.98 -2.30
CA GLY A 91 -17.38 15.70 -1.41
C GLY A 91 -16.65 14.83 -0.38
N GLN A 92 -16.95 13.53 -0.30
CA GLN A 92 -16.22 12.58 0.53
C GLN A 92 -15.30 11.71 -0.31
N TYR A 93 -14.00 11.81 -0.06
CA TYR A 93 -12.96 11.10 -0.83
C TYR A 93 -12.20 10.06 -0.01
N SER A 94 -12.60 9.84 1.24
CA SER A 94 -11.94 8.89 2.11
C SER A 94 -12.91 8.19 3.05
N ILE A 95 -12.50 7.02 3.52
CA ILE A 95 -13.19 6.22 4.52
C ILE A 95 -12.16 5.67 5.51
N THR A 96 -12.55 5.62 6.78
CA THR A 96 -11.75 5.09 7.88
C THR A 96 -12.48 3.91 8.50
N ASN A 97 -11.74 2.86 8.87
CA ASN A 97 -12.29 1.71 9.59
C ASN A 97 -11.26 1.18 10.61
N THR A 98 -11.72 0.47 11.64
CA THR A 98 -10.84 -0.22 12.60
C THR A 98 -10.88 -1.71 12.31
N ILE A 99 -9.72 -2.30 12.02
CA ILE A 99 -9.59 -3.71 11.65
C ILE A 99 -8.46 -4.31 12.48
N ASP A 100 -8.75 -5.41 13.19
CA ASP A 100 -7.78 -6.08 14.08
C ASP A 100 -7.16 -5.11 15.13
N GLY A 101 -7.93 -4.10 15.55
CA GLY A 101 -7.49 -3.07 16.50
C GLY A 101 -6.72 -1.91 15.88
N GLU A 102 -6.47 -1.92 14.56
CA GLU A 102 -5.73 -0.87 13.87
C GLU A 102 -6.67 0.04 13.06
N GLN A 103 -6.49 1.35 13.19
CA GLN A 103 -7.26 2.35 12.45
C GLN A 103 -6.64 2.56 11.08
N LEU A 104 -7.37 2.19 10.04
CA LEU A 104 -6.94 2.28 8.65
C LEU A 104 -7.80 3.29 7.90
N LYS A 105 -7.18 4.02 6.97
CA LYS A 105 -7.86 4.99 6.10
C LYS A 105 -7.52 4.74 4.65
N ILE A 106 -8.54 4.71 3.80
CA ILE A 106 -8.39 4.63 2.34
C ILE A 106 -8.92 5.93 1.76
N SER A 107 -8.13 6.57 0.89
CA SER A 107 -8.50 7.84 0.26
C SER A 107 -8.26 7.79 -1.24
N ARG A 108 -9.10 8.46 -2.02
CA ARG A 108 -8.86 8.75 -3.42
C ARG A 108 -7.83 9.86 -3.55
N ASP A 109 -6.77 9.62 -4.32
CA ASP A 109 -5.75 10.61 -4.63
C ASP A 109 -5.75 10.93 -6.13
N MET A 110 -5.59 12.22 -6.44
CA MET A 110 -5.55 12.76 -7.81
C MET A 110 -4.12 13.13 -8.25
N ASN A 111 -3.13 13.01 -7.35
CA ASN A 111 -1.70 13.17 -7.60
C ASN A 111 -0.92 12.06 -6.86
N CYS A 112 -1.26 10.82 -7.17
CA CYS A 112 -0.67 9.62 -6.59
C CYS A 112 0.68 9.33 -7.25
N GLY A 113 1.78 9.54 -6.52
CA GLY A 113 3.15 9.42 -7.03
C GLY A 113 3.58 10.56 -7.94
N GLU A 114 2.78 10.88 -8.96
CA GLU A 114 3.07 11.92 -9.95
C GLU A 114 1.88 12.86 -10.16
N LYS A 115 2.15 14.03 -10.76
CA LYS A 115 1.12 15.03 -11.04
C LYS A 115 0.07 14.47 -12.00
N TYR A 116 -1.21 14.65 -11.66
CA TYR A 116 -2.38 14.14 -12.41
C TYR A 116 -2.52 12.63 -12.48
N GLN A 117 -1.60 11.86 -11.88
CA GLN A 117 -1.74 10.43 -11.75
C GLN A 117 -2.76 10.13 -10.65
N LYS A 118 -3.76 9.31 -10.96
CA LYS A 118 -4.78 8.95 -9.98
C LYS A 118 -4.42 7.65 -9.28
N GLY A 119 -4.85 7.53 -8.03
CA GLY A 119 -4.63 6.32 -7.25
C GLY A 119 -5.34 6.34 -5.91
N ILE A 120 -4.86 5.50 -5.01
CA ILE A 120 -5.40 5.25 -3.70
C ILE A 120 -4.28 5.46 -2.68
N SER A 121 -4.54 6.26 -1.67
CA SER A 121 -3.71 6.30 -0.46
C SER A 121 -4.28 5.33 0.56
N TRP A 122 -3.52 4.30 0.90
CA TRP A 122 -3.84 3.39 2.00
C TRP A 122 -2.98 3.74 3.21
N LYS A 123 -3.61 4.23 4.28
CA LYS A 123 -2.92 4.69 5.48
C LYS A 123 -3.21 3.74 6.63
N ASN A 124 -2.17 3.44 7.40
CA ASN A 124 -2.31 2.84 8.71
C ASN A 124 -2.02 3.91 9.76
N LEU A 125 -3.08 4.42 10.37
CA LEU A 125 -3.03 5.51 11.35
C LEU A 125 -2.62 5.04 12.74
N SER A 126 -2.57 3.73 12.97
CA SER A 126 -2.13 3.13 14.24
C SER A 126 -0.64 2.81 14.25
N ARG A 127 0.03 2.74 13.09
CA ARG A 127 1.47 2.46 12.99
C ARG A 127 2.23 3.73 12.63
N VAL A 128 3.10 4.15 13.55
CA VAL A 128 3.99 5.31 13.36
C VAL A 128 5.34 4.79 12.88
N PRO A 129 5.79 5.12 11.65
CA PRO A 129 7.12 4.73 11.21
C PRO A 129 8.15 5.74 11.73
N ASP A 130 9.38 5.27 11.97
CA ASP A 130 10.46 6.06 12.57
C ASP A 130 10.86 7.30 11.72
N TYR A 131 10.54 7.27 10.42
CA TYR A 131 10.92 8.27 9.43
C TYR A 131 9.77 9.17 8.95
N SER A 132 8.51 8.97 9.37
CA SER A 132 7.39 9.80 8.88
C SER A 132 7.16 11.02 9.76
N ALA A 133 7.25 12.19 9.14
CA ALA A 133 6.85 13.45 9.77
C ALA A 133 5.34 13.51 10.10
N PHE A 134 4.52 12.64 9.48
CA PHE A 134 3.07 12.70 9.58
C PHE A 134 2.48 11.77 10.66
N GLY A 135 3.31 10.98 11.34
CA GLY A 135 2.86 10.13 12.44
C GLY A 135 2.03 8.91 12.03
N TYR A 136 2.12 8.47 10.76
CA TYR A 136 1.44 7.28 10.25
C TYR A 136 2.20 6.65 9.08
N GLN A 137 1.91 5.38 8.79
CA GLN A 137 2.35 4.69 7.57
C GLN A 137 1.36 4.93 6.43
N GLU A 138 1.88 5.17 5.23
CA GLU A 138 1.08 5.36 4.01
C GLU A 138 1.74 4.70 2.82
N LYS A 139 0.95 3.95 2.05
CA LYS A 139 1.31 3.52 0.71
C LYS A 139 0.34 4.14 -0.29
N GLN A 140 0.91 4.87 -1.24
CA GLN A 140 0.23 5.29 -2.45
C GLN A 140 0.27 4.16 -3.47
N LEU A 141 -0.89 3.83 -4.03
CA LEU A 141 -1.11 2.79 -5.04
C LEU A 141 -1.80 3.43 -6.24
N THR A 142 -1.12 3.54 -7.37
CA THR A 142 -1.73 4.12 -8.57
C THR A 142 -2.84 3.23 -9.11
N ASP A 143 -3.79 3.79 -9.86
CA ASP A 143 -4.81 2.98 -10.52
C ASP A 143 -4.18 1.96 -11.48
N GLU A 144 -3.08 2.34 -12.14
CA GLU A 144 -2.30 1.46 -13.00
C GLU A 144 -1.73 0.27 -12.23
N MET A 145 -1.15 0.47 -11.04
CA MET A 145 -0.71 -0.65 -10.19
C MET A 145 -1.85 -1.60 -9.82
N LEU A 146 -3.01 -1.04 -9.45
CA LEU A 146 -4.17 -1.81 -9.02
C LEU A 146 -4.79 -2.61 -10.17
N LEU A 147 -4.92 -2.00 -11.35
CA LEU A 147 -5.62 -2.57 -12.51
C LEU A 147 -4.65 -3.32 -13.44
N GLU A 148 -3.66 -2.62 -13.99
CA GLU A 148 -2.76 -3.14 -15.03
C GLU A 148 -1.62 -3.96 -14.43
N GLY A 149 -1.07 -3.51 -13.29
CA GLY A 149 -0.10 -4.25 -12.50
C GLY A 149 -0.68 -5.49 -11.82
N GLY A 150 -2.00 -5.67 -11.83
CA GLY A 150 -2.67 -6.84 -11.28
C GLY A 150 -2.69 -6.90 -9.75
N LEU A 151 -2.31 -5.82 -9.04
CA LEU A 151 -2.25 -5.81 -7.58
C LEU A 151 -3.63 -6.02 -6.94
N LEU A 152 -4.70 -5.49 -7.53
CA LEU A 152 -6.05 -5.73 -7.03
C LEU A 152 -6.49 -7.20 -7.20
N ASN A 153 -6.09 -7.84 -8.31
CA ASN A 153 -6.36 -9.26 -8.53
C ASN A 153 -5.57 -10.12 -7.54
N LEU A 154 -4.30 -9.79 -7.28
CA LEU A 154 -3.51 -10.43 -6.23
C LEU A 154 -4.22 -10.34 -4.87
N PHE A 155 -4.69 -9.16 -4.49
CA PHE A 155 -5.43 -8.98 -3.23
C PHE A 155 -6.69 -9.83 -3.17
N LYS A 156 -7.44 -9.93 -4.27
CA LYS A 156 -8.60 -10.83 -4.36
C LYS A 156 -8.20 -12.30 -4.21
N ASP A 157 -7.06 -12.71 -4.75
CA ASP A 157 -6.56 -14.09 -4.61
C ASP A 157 -6.14 -14.42 -3.17
N ILE A 158 -5.59 -13.45 -2.43
CA ILE A 158 -5.26 -13.61 -1.00
C ILE A 158 -6.53 -13.69 -0.14
N ALA A 159 -7.59 -12.99 -0.53
CA ALA A 159 -8.83 -12.89 0.24
C ALA A 159 -9.78 -14.10 0.07
N LYS A 160 -9.44 -15.08 -0.76
CA LYS A 160 -10.18 -16.34 -0.96
C LYS A 160 -9.91 -17.32 0.17
#